data_AF-A0A846UXI5-F1
#
_entry.id   AF-A0A846UXI5-F1
#
_cell.length_a   1.000
_cell.length_b   1.000
_cell.length_c   1.000
_cell.angle_alpha   90.00
_cell.angle_beta   90.00
_cell.angle_gamma   90.00
#
_symmetry.space_group_name_H-M   'P 1'
#
loop_
_entity.id
_entity.type
_entity.pdbx_description
1 polymer ?
#
loop_
_entity_poly.entity_id
_entity_poly.type
_entity_poly.pdbx_seq_one_letter_code
_entity_poly.pdbx_strand_id
1 'polypeptide(L)'
;MRSDFRRAVLAACLAATVAHAQEAAPPAKAAVPVIPVIADATCWNAQPHDVLAALRQCAHKGLQAVALPVRSGPGGAPYAASSYAQTACQPGADCVALADALALKPAPALVLQTSPALLDEVQAAVLQADAAARVQVQPMLERPIGDAAPDTFAPGLSYWHMARNAPRPMMVHVLEIDLTTPGLSFVTTPGVPDGASEFVAEKTSSFARREQLTAAINATYFLPFDGGHLLDKPYVPAAGQPVTVDGVSIARGHLDSGYASGDPRSNGSLCIQGRHVAITLHACPAGTTEAVGAGPVLMLGGKTQALEPKRRDYYLQTEPRTAIGLDKARRRMWWVVVDGRQAGYSEGMTLPELTALLRELGADAAMNMDGGGSSTMVLRRGGEPAVVNSPIHTGVPGRERPVGNHLGLRIDAVP
;
A
#
# COMPACT_ATOMS: atom_id res chain seq x y z
N MET A 1 -49.06 -35.76 -47.67
CA MET A 1 -48.92 -34.83 -48.82
C MET A 1 -47.59 -34.10 -48.67
N ARG A 2 -46.81 -34.10 -49.75
CA ARG A 2 -45.51 -33.45 -50.02
C ARG A 2 -45.26 -32.14 -49.26
N SER A 3 -44.12 -31.98 -48.59
CA SER A 3 -42.85 -31.44 -49.12
C SER A 3 -43.00 -29.97 -49.55
N ASP A 4 -42.26 -29.05 -48.92
CA ASP A 4 -41.14 -28.31 -49.54
C ASP A 4 -41.47 -26.80 -49.41
N PHE A 5 -40.59 -25.82 -49.21
CA PHE A 5 -39.14 -25.75 -49.45
C PHE A 5 -38.60 -24.39 -48.96
N ARG A 6 -37.27 -24.34 -48.76
CA ARG A 6 -36.34 -23.19 -48.73
C ARG A 6 -36.08 -22.57 -47.34
N ARG A 7 -34.95 -22.88 -46.68
CA ARG A 7 -33.52 -22.45 -46.90
C ARG A 7 -33.17 -21.53 -45.69
N ALA A 8 -32.02 -21.54 -45.03
CA ALA A 8 -30.72 -22.18 -45.22
C ALA A 8 -29.81 -21.85 -43.99
N VAL A 9 -28.92 -22.79 -43.63
CA VAL A 9 -27.51 -22.62 -43.15
C VAL A 9 -27.32 -22.01 -41.74
N LEU A 10 -26.98 -22.81 -40.71
CA LEU A 10 -25.64 -23.24 -40.25
C LEU A 10 -24.75 -22.10 -39.71
N ALA A 11 -24.56 -22.02 -38.38
CA ALA A 11 -23.26 -22.17 -37.70
C ALA A 11 -23.29 -21.65 -36.24
N ALA A 12 -22.90 -22.55 -35.33
CA ALA A 12 -22.30 -22.41 -34.01
C ALA A 12 -22.06 -21.01 -33.40
N CYS A 13 -22.37 -20.87 -32.10
CA CYS A 13 -21.41 -20.32 -31.13
C CYS A 13 -21.81 -20.58 -29.65
N LEU A 14 -20.85 -21.17 -28.94
CA LEU A 14 -20.49 -21.05 -27.52
C LEU A 14 -21.52 -21.37 -26.43
N ALA A 15 -21.35 -22.57 -25.89
CA ALA A 15 -21.51 -22.82 -24.46
C ALA A 15 -20.52 -21.93 -23.68
N ALA A 16 -21.01 -20.93 -22.97
CA ALA A 16 -20.25 -20.22 -21.95
C ALA A 16 -20.43 -20.97 -20.62
N THR A 17 -19.40 -21.70 -20.22
CA THR A 17 -19.23 -22.22 -18.87
C THR A 17 -19.17 -21.05 -17.90
N VAL A 18 -20.18 -20.94 -17.03
CA VAL A 18 -20.14 -20.02 -15.89
C VAL A 18 -19.14 -20.60 -14.88
N ALA A 19 -17.88 -20.18 -14.98
CA ALA A 19 -16.90 -20.43 -13.94
C ALA A 19 -17.31 -19.63 -12.70
N HIS A 20 -17.97 -20.29 -11.75
CA HIS A 20 -18.09 -19.79 -10.39
C HIS A 20 -16.68 -19.59 -9.84
N ALA A 21 -16.28 -18.34 -9.63
CA ALA A 21 -15.15 -18.03 -8.79
C ALA A 21 -15.49 -18.50 -7.37
N GLN A 22 -15.02 -19.70 -7.03
CA GLN A 22 -15.10 -20.23 -5.67
C GLN A 22 -14.18 -19.37 -4.81
N GLU A 23 -14.80 -18.52 -4.00
CA GLU A 23 -14.15 -17.63 -3.05
C GLU A 23 -13.27 -18.49 -2.13
N ALA A 24 -11.96 -18.32 -2.24
CA ALA A 24 -11.00 -19.04 -1.42
C ALA A 24 -11.29 -18.73 0.05
N ALA A 25 -11.33 -19.78 0.87
CA ALA A 25 -11.48 -19.66 2.32
C ALA A 25 -10.48 -18.62 2.86
N PRO A 26 -10.85 -17.83 3.88
CA PRO A 26 -9.95 -16.84 4.46
C PRO A 26 -8.64 -17.53 4.85
N PRO A 27 -7.47 -16.99 4.48
CA PRO A 27 -6.21 -17.63 4.81
C PRO A 27 -6.17 -17.86 6.32
N ALA A 28 -5.89 -19.10 6.72
CA ALA A 28 -5.61 -19.42 8.11
C ALA A 28 -4.63 -18.37 8.62
N LYS A 29 -4.96 -17.72 9.76
CA LYS A 29 -4.11 -16.71 10.39
C LYS A 29 -2.70 -17.30 10.46
N ALA A 30 -1.81 -16.83 9.59
CA ALA A 30 -0.41 -17.20 9.65
C ALA A 30 0.08 -16.57 10.96
N ALA A 31 0.13 -17.38 12.02
CA ALA A 31 0.90 -17.02 13.19
C ALA A 31 2.31 -16.79 12.65
N VAL A 32 2.78 -15.54 12.65
CA VAL A 32 4.18 -15.25 12.41
C VAL A 32 4.91 -16.05 13.48
N PRO A 33 5.65 -17.11 13.12
CA PRO A 33 6.36 -17.88 14.13
C PRO A 33 7.35 -16.91 14.75
N VAL A 34 7.22 -16.69 16.06
CA VAL A 34 8.28 -16.06 16.83
C VAL A 34 9.39 -17.09 16.85
N ILE A 35 10.31 -17.01 15.88
CA ILE A 35 11.57 -17.73 15.98
C ILE A 35 12.32 -17.01 17.11
N PRO A 36 12.59 -17.67 18.25
CA PRO A 36 13.45 -17.08 19.25
C PRO A 36 14.78 -16.78 18.56
N VAL A 37 15.15 -15.51 18.52
CA VAL A 37 16.46 -15.09 18.03
C VAL A 37 17.48 -15.65 19.02
N ILE A 38 17.97 -16.86 18.75
CA ILE A 38 19.16 -17.37 19.40
C ILE A 38 20.31 -16.65 18.70
N ALA A 39 20.60 -15.44 19.15
CA ALA A 39 21.93 -14.90 19.03
C ALA A 39 22.82 -15.75 19.95
N ASP A 40 23.23 -16.94 19.48
CA ASP A 40 24.40 -17.57 20.06
C ASP A 40 25.59 -16.69 19.67
N ALA A 41 25.89 -15.77 20.59
CA ALA A 41 27.00 -14.85 20.53
C ALA A 41 28.37 -15.56 20.45
N THR A 42 28.45 -16.89 20.41
CA THR A 42 29.72 -17.63 20.34
C THR A 42 30.17 -18.03 18.93
N CYS A 43 29.28 -18.10 17.92
CA CYS A 43 29.70 -18.39 16.54
C CYS A 43 29.92 -17.11 15.73
N TRP A 44 29.01 -16.14 15.86
CA TRP A 44 29.05 -14.90 15.11
C TRP A 44 30.23 -14.00 15.52
N ASN A 45 30.45 -13.85 16.83
CA ASN A 45 31.50 -12.98 17.37
C ASN A 45 32.93 -13.52 17.16
N ALA A 46 33.09 -14.75 16.67
CA ALA A 46 34.41 -15.29 16.33
C ALA A 46 34.91 -14.75 14.98
N GLN A 47 34.01 -14.29 14.11
CA GLN A 47 34.31 -13.72 12.79
C GLN A 47 33.45 -12.46 12.54
N PRO A 48 33.55 -11.43 13.40
CA PRO A 48 32.63 -10.28 13.36
C PRO A 48 32.79 -9.39 12.13
N HIS A 49 33.82 -9.63 11.31
CA HIS A 49 34.14 -8.87 10.10
C HIS A 49 34.11 -9.73 8.82
N ASP A 50 33.75 -11.02 8.93
CA ASP A 50 33.63 -11.93 7.79
C ASP A 50 32.30 -12.70 7.89
N VAL A 51 31.30 -12.18 7.18
CA VAL A 51 29.94 -12.72 7.14
C VAL A 51 29.93 -14.19 6.70
N LEU A 52 30.71 -14.55 5.69
CA LEU A 52 30.70 -15.92 5.15
C LEU A 52 31.39 -16.89 6.11
N ALA A 53 32.51 -16.50 6.71
CA ALA A 53 33.19 -17.31 7.71
C ALA A 53 32.32 -17.51 8.97
N ALA A 54 31.67 -16.44 9.45
CA ALA A 54 30.72 -16.52 10.56
C ALA A 54 29.58 -17.50 10.25
N LEU A 55 28.93 -17.37 9.09
CA LEU A 55 27.84 -18.26 8.68
C LEU A 55 28.28 -19.73 8.57
N ARG A 56 29.45 -20.01 7.98
CA ARG A 56 30.00 -21.39 7.93
C ARG A 56 30.21 -21.94 9.33
N GLN A 57 30.80 -21.15 10.21
CA GLN A 57 31.07 -21.57 11.58
C GLN A 57 29.78 -21.87 12.35
N CYS A 58 28.76 -21.01 12.21
CA CYS A 58 27.45 -21.24 12.83
C CYS A 58 26.78 -22.51 12.27
N ALA A 59 26.87 -22.75 10.96
CA ALA A 59 26.37 -23.98 10.34
C ALA A 59 27.09 -25.24 10.87
N HIS A 60 28.42 -25.20 10.98
CA HIS A 60 29.21 -26.31 11.53
C HIS A 60 28.90 -26.61 13.01
N LYS A 61 28.56 -25.58 13.80
CA LYS A 61 28.12 -25.73 15.20
C LYS A 61 26.68 -26.24 15.34
N GLY A 62 25.96 -26.46 14.24
CA GLY A 62 24.60 -27.01 14.26
C GLY A 62 23.51 -26.01 14.66
N LEU A 63 23.75 -24.70 14.53
CA LEU A 63 22.73 -23.69 14.76
C LEU A 63 21.60 -23.80 13.74
N GLN A 64 20.36 -23.72 14.23
CA GLN A 64 19.16 -23.90 13.41
C GLN A 64 18.88 -22.68 12.52
N ALA A 65 19.12 -21.47 13.02
CA ALA A 65 18.91 -20.23 12.27
C ALA A 65 19.89 -19.13 12.68
N VAL A 66 20.23 -18.24 11.75
CA VAL A 66 21.07 -17.05 11.99
C VAL A 66 20.32 -15.79 11.57
N ALA A 67 20.23 -14.81 12.47
CA ALA A 67 19.72 -13.49 12.13
C ALA A 67 20.80 -12.70 11.37
N LEU A 68 20.45 -12.18 10.20
CA LEU A 68 21.38 -11.54 9.27
C LEU A 68 20.85 -10.17 8.88
N PRO A 69 21.49 -9.08 9.33
CA PRO A 69 21.19 -7.74 8.84
C PRO A 69 21.39 -7.66 7.33
N VAL A 70 20.40 -7.14 6.61
CA VAL A 70 20.51 -6.80 5.20
C VAL A 70 20.39 -5.29 5.05
N ARG A 71 21.31 -4.71 4.29
CA ARG A 71 21.47 -3.27 4.08
C ARG A 71 21.65 -2.97 2.60
N SER A 72 21.50 -1.70 2.25
CA SER A 72 21.78 -1.23 0.90
C SER A 72 23.30 -1.19 0.70
N GLY A 73 23.78 -1.81 -0.37
CA GLY A 73 25.15 -1.70 -0.86
C GLY A 73 25.23 -0.78 -2.09
N PRO A 74 26.31 -0.89 -2.88
CA PRO A 74 26.47 -0.12 -4.11
C PRO A 74 25.32 -0.31 -5.09
N GLY A 75 24.85 0.80 -5.66
CA GLY A 75 23.73 0.77 -6.62
C GLY A 75 22.38 0.36 -6.02
N GLY A 76 22.23 0.36 -4.69
CA GLY A 76 20.98 -0.04 -4.04
C GLY A 76 20.82 -1.55 -3.83
N ALA A 77 21.79 -2.36 -4.28
CA ALA A 77 21.71 -3.81 -4.18
C ALA A 77 21.72 -4.29 -2.71
N PRO A 78 21.07 -5.42 -2.39
CA PRO A 78 21.00 -5.93 -1.03
C PRO A 78 22.30 -6.63 -0.64
N TYR A 79 22.88 -6.22 0.48
CA TYR A 79 24.10 -6.79 1.06
C TYR A 79 23.82 -7.29 2.45
N ALA A 80 24.34 -8.48 2.75
CA ALA A 80 24.36 -9.04 4.10
C ALA A 80 25.51 -8.40 4.90
N ALA A 81 25.23 -7.90 6.11
CA ALA A 81 26.20 -7.24 6.97
C ALA A 81 26.49 -8.04 8.23
N SER A 82 27.73 -7.97 8.73
CA SER A 82 28.16 -8.62 9.97
C SER A 82 27.77 -7.82 11.22
N SER A 83 27.55 -6.51 11.04
CA SER A 83 27.12 -5.60 12.11
C SER A 83 25.66 -5.19 11.96
N TYR A 84 25.04 -4.88 13.09
CA TYR A 84 23.70 -4.31 13.15
C TYR A 84 23.68 -2.79 12.88
N ALA A 85 24.86 -2.16 12.71
CA ALA A 85 24.96 -0.75 12.38
C ALA A 85 24.19 -0.46 11.07
N GLN A 86 23.52 0.69 11.02
CA GLN A 86 22.62 1.02 9.90
C GLN A 86 23.34 1.66 8.70
N THR A 87 24.67 1.61 8.66
CA THR A 87 25.45 2.20 7.55
C THR A 87 25.32 1.37 6.27
N ALA A 88 25.31 2.05 5.12
CA ALA A 88 25.37 1.39 3.82
C ALA A 88 26.62 0.53 3.69
N CYS A 89 26.48 -0.64 3.07
CA CYS A 89 27.58 -1.58 2.90
C CYS A 89 28.56 -1.10 1.84
N GLN A 90 29.86 -1.17 2.16
CA GLN A 90 30.96 -1.01 1.20
C GLN A 90 31.54 -2.40 0.86
N PRO A 91 31.76 -2.74 -0.43
CA PRO A 91 32.33 -4.03 -0.81
C PRO A 91 33.70 -4.27 -0.16
N GLY A 92 33.91 -5.46 0.39
CA GLY A 92 35.19 -5.85 1.03
C GLY A 92 35.35 -5.42 2.48
N ALA A 93 34.39 -4.66 3.04
CA ALA A 93 34.22 -4.47 4.47
C ALA A 93 33.39 -5.62 5.06
N ASP A 94 32.90 -5.44 6.29
CA ASP A 94 31.91 -6.22 7.08
C ASP A 94 30.60 -6.61 6.36
N CYS A 95 30.55 -6.59 5.03
CA CYS A 95 29.40 -6.95 4.22
C CYS A 95 29.78 -7.77 2.98
N VAL A 96 28.86 -8.66 2.57
CA VAL A 96 28.93 -9.43 1.32
C VAL A 96 27.64 -9.28 0.52
N ALA A 97 27.68 -9.52 -0.78
CA ALA A 97 26.46 -9.55 -1.57
C ALA A 97 25.50 -10.59 -0.98
N LEU A 98 24.20 -10.25 -0.87
CA LEU A 98 23.22 -11.16 -0.27
C LEU A 98 23.19 -12.51 -1.00
N ALA A 99 23.37 -12.51 -2.33
CA ALA A 99 23.46 -13.71 -3.14
C ALA A 99 24.57 -14.68 -2.67
N ASP A 100 25.73 -14.17 -2.24
CA ASP A 100 26.84 -15.01 -1.77
C ASP A 100 26.51 -15.67 -0.43
N ALA A 101 25.87 -14.94 0.48
CA ALA A 101 25.37 -15.48 1.74
C ALA A 101 24.26 -16.52 1.51
N LEU A 102 23.42 -16.32 0.49
CA LEU A 102 22.36 -17.25 0.10
C LEU A 102 22.89 -18.50 -0.64
N ALA A 103 24.04 -18.42 -1.31
CA ALA A 103 24.63 -19.55 -2.02
C ALA A 103 25.53 -20.44 -1.13
N LEU A 104 25.83 -20.00 0.10
CA LEU A 104 26.77 -20.67 1.00
C LEU A 104 26.40 -22.13 1.30
N LYS A 105 27.39 -23.02 1.32
CA LYS A 105 27.25 -24.42 1.76
C LYS A 105 28.37 -24.81 2.76
N PRO A 106 28.07 -25.52 3.86
CA PRO A 106 26.72 -25.85 4.35
C PRO A 106 25.92 -24.60 4.75
N ALA A 107 24.60 -24.62 4.52
CA ALA A 107 23.73 -23.47 4.69
C ALA A 107 22.94 -23.55 6.00
N PRO A 108 23.01 -22.56 6.90
CA PRO A 108 22.05 -22.44 8.00
C PRO A 108 20.71 -21.89 7.48
N ALA A 109 19.64 -21.98 8.27
CA ALA A 109 18.47 -21.14 8.03
C ALA A 109 18.81 -19.67 8.34
N LEU A 110 18.15 -18.73 7.68
CA LEU A 110 18.43 -17.30 7.80
C LEU A 110 17.18 -16.52 8.17
N VAL A 111 17.31 -15.59 9.11
CA VAL A 111 16.32 -14.55 9.39
C VAL A 111 16.89 -13.24 8.87
N LEU A 112 16.48 -12.82 7.67
CA LEU A 112 16.97 -11.61 7.01
C LEU A 112 16.29 -10.38 7.61
N GLN A 113 17.06 -9.54 8.30
CA GLN A 113 16.58 -8.30 8.91
C GLN A 113 16.85 -7.11 8.01
N THR A 114 15.82 -6.63 7.31
CA THR A 114 15.98 -5.65 6.23
C THR A 114 15.03 -4.48 6.38
N SER A 115 15.40 -3.29 5.89
CA SER A 115 14.45 -2.18 5.82
C SER A 115 13.34 -2.50 4.80
N PRO A 116 12.13 -1.94 4.96
CA PRO A 116 11.05 -2.13 3.99
C PRO A 116 11.41 -1.70 2.56
N ALA A 117 12.30 -0.72 2.43
CA ALA A 117 12.76 -0.19 1.14
C ALA A 117 13.54 -1.23 0.29
N LEU A 118 14.12 -2.26 0.90
CA LEU A 118 14.91 -3.29 0.23
C LEU A 118 14.15 -4.62 0.03
N LEU A 119 12.86 -4.68 0.42
CA LEU A 119 12.12 -5.94 0.43
C LEU A 119 11.97 -6.59 -0.94
N ASP A 120 11.84 -5.80 -2.00
CA ASP A 120 11.68 -6.32 -3.36
C ASP A 120 12.99 -6.93 -3.86
N GLU A 121 14.13 -6.25 -3.63
CA GLU A 121 15.46 -6.73 -3.97
C GLU A 121 15.85 -7.96 -3.15
N VAL A 122 15.51 -7.98 -1.85
CA VAL A 122 15.72 -9.14 -0.99
C VAL A 122 14.90 -10.33 -1.46
N GLN A 123 13.61 -10.14 -1.76
CA GLN A 123 12.76 -11.20 -2.30
C GLN A 123 13.35 -11.74 -3.62
N ALA A 124 13.76 -10.86 -4.54
CA ALA A 124 14.37 -11.27 -5.81
C ALA A 124 15.64 -12.11 -5.59
N ALA A 125 16.54 -11.67 -4.70
CA ALA A 125 17.76 -12.40 -4.38
C ALA A 125 17.48 -13.79 -3.77
N VAL A 126 16.50 -13.90 -2.87
CA VAL A 126 16.12 -15.18 -2.24
C VAL A 126 15.53 -16.15 -3.25
N LEU A 127 14.63 -15.68 -4.13
CA LEU A 127 14.04 -16.50 -5.16
C LEU A 127 15.07 -16.95 -6.21
N GLN A 128 15.97 -16.05 -6.63
CA GLN A 128 17.03 -16.37 -7.58
C GLN A 128 18.01 -17.41 -7.02
N ALA A 129 18.26 -17.40 -5.71
CA ALA A 129 19.13 -18.36 -5.04
C ALA A 129 18.43 -19.68 -4.66
N ASP A 130 17.15 -19.86 -4.98
CA ASP A 130 16.33 -21.00 -4.55
C ASP A 130 16.39 -21.23 -3.03
N ALA A 131 16.39 -20.14 -2.27
CA ALA A 131 16.63 -20.15 -0.82
C ALA A 131 15.35 -19.96 0.02
N ALA A 132 14.17 -19.88 -0.61
CA ALA A 132 12.91 -19.56 0.06
C ALA A 132 12.60 -20.49 1.24
N ALA A 133 12.84 -21.80 1.08
CA ALA A 133 12.53 -22.80 2.11
C ALA A 133 13.34 -22.68 3.42
N ARG A 134 14.42 -21.88 3.42
CA ARG A 134 15.29 -21.70 4.60
C ARG A 134 15.44 -20.23 5.02
N VAL A 135 14.67 -19.33 4.44
CA VAL A 135 14.75 -17.89 4.69
C VAL A 135 13.43 -17.41 5.29
N GLN A 136 13.52 -16.67 6.40
CA GLN A 136 12.47 -15.79 6.89
C GLN A 136 12.92 -14.35 6.69
N VAL A 137 12.02 -13.47 6.27
CA VAL A 137 12.29 -12.03 6.18
C VAL A 137 11.61 -11.32 7.35
N GLN A 138 12.37 -10.52 8.07
CA GLN A 138 11.90 -9.69 9.18
C GLN A 138 12.15 -8.21 8.85
N PRO A 139 11.09 -7.44 8.52
CA PRO A 139 11.22 -6.01 8.28
C PRO A 139 11.68 -5.28 9.54
N MET A 140 12.72 -4.48 9.40
CA MET A 140 13.16 -3.49 10.39
C MET A 140 12.37 -2.21 10.16
N LEU A 141 11.18 -2.16 10.77
CA LEU A 141 10.26 -1.03 10.64
C LEU A 141 10.08 -0.34 11.98
N GLU A 142 10.36 0.96 11.99
CA GLU A 142 9.91 1.85 13.05
C GLU A 142 8.45 2.22 12.79
N ARG A 143 7.58 1.93 13.77
CA ARG A 143 6.15 2.23 13.68
C ARG A 143 5.78 3.24 14.75
N PRO A 144 4.85 4.17 14.46
CA PRO A 144 4.30 5.04 15.49
C PRO A 144 3.68 4.25 16.65
N ILE A 145 3.80 4.76 17.87
CA ILE A 145 3.27 4.14 19.08
C ILE A 145 2.49 5.20 19.85
N GLY A 146 1.30 4.82 20.34
CA GLY A 146 0.45 5.72 21.12
C GLY A 146 -0.15 6.87 20.28
N ASP A 147 -0.66 7.88 20.98
CA ASP A 147 -1.16 9.10 20.36
C ASP A 147 -0.02 10.09 20.13
N ALA A 148 -0.11 10.86 19.05
CA ALA A 148 0.66 12.09 18.87
C ALA A 148 -0.28 13.28 18.75
N ALA A 149 0.13 14.43 19.26
CA ALA A 149 -0.59 15.68 19.03
C ALA A 149 -0.42 16.13 17.56
N PRO A 150 -1.38 16.92 17.02
CA PRO A 150 -1.23 17.56 15.72
C PRO A 150 0.07 18.34 15.58
N ASP A 151 0.81 18.04 14.52
CA ASP A 151 2.05 18.70 14.16
C ASP A 151 1.93 19.30 12.75
N THR A 152 2.01 20.63 12.69
CA THR A 152 1.95 21.40 11.44
C THR A 152 3.34 21.41 10.79
N PHE A 153 3.56 20.50 9.83
CA PHE A 153 4.87 20.32 9.19
C PHE A 153 5.03 21.14 7.90
N ALA A 154 3.94 21.72 7.39
CA ALA A 154 3.92 22.62 6.25
C ALA A 154 2.70 23.57 6.35
N PRO A 155 2.67 24.72 5.65
CA PRO A 155 1.54 25.64 5.70
C PRO A 155 0.21 24.94 5.43
N GLY A 156 -0.73 25.07 6.38
CA GLY A 156 -2.06 24.47 6.26
C GLY A 156 -2.16 22.96 6.39
N LEU A 157 -1.04 22.27 6.66
CA LEU A 157 -1.00 20.80 6.75
C LEU A 157 -0.60 20.37 8.14
N SER A 158 -1.51 19.71 8.85
CA SER A 158 -1.26 19.19 10.20
C SER A 158 -1.45 17.68 10.23
N TYR A 159 -0.45 16.96 10.73
CA TYR A 159 -0.47 15.51 10.82
C TYR A 159 -0.45 15.04 12.27
N TRP A 160 -1.19 13.97 12.57
CA TRP A 160 -1.06 13.24 13.82
C TRP A 160 -1.42 11.77 13.65
N HIS A 161 -1.17 10.98 14.70
CA HIS A 161 -1.66 9.62 14.79
C HIS A 161 -2.39 9.38 16.11
N MET A 162 -3.31 8.42 16.10
CA MET A 162 -4.11 8.03 17.26
C MET A 162 -4.07 6.51 17.42
N ALA A 163 -3.74 6.05 18.63
CA ALA A 163 -3.82 4.67 19.04
C ALA A 163 -5.12 4.41 19.81
N ARG A 164 -6.04 3.64 19.22
CA ARG A 164 -7.27 3.19 19.89
C ARG A 164 -7.12 1.73 20.30
N ASN A 165 -7.44 1.41 21.55
CA ASN A 165 -7.33 0.05 22.07
C ASN A 165 -8.68 -0.71 22.14
N ALA A 166 -9.80 -0.02 21.97
CA ALA A 166 -11.14 -0.59 21.99
C ALA A 166 -11.86 -0.33 20.65
N PRO A 167 -12.58 -1.32 20.09
CA PRO A 167 -12.74 -2.69 20.60
C PRO A 167 -11.49 -3.58 20.40
N ARG A 168 -10.48 -3.07 19.70
CA ARG A 168 -9.20 -3.72 19.38
C ARG A 168 -8.13 -2.67 19.10
N PRO A 169 -6.83 -3.01 19.06
CA PRO A 169 -5.77 -2.10 18.66
C PRO A 169 -6.01 -1.57 17.23
N MET A 170 -6.00 -0.25 17.08
CA MET A 170 -6.10 0.45 15.80
C MET A 170 -5.16 1.65 15.82
N MET A 171 -4.27 1.74 14.84
CA MET A 171 -3.44 2.91 14.59
C MET A 171 -4.03 3.70 13.42
N VAL A 172 -4.37 4.96 13.70
CA VAL A 172 -5.00 5.88 12.74
C VAL A 172 -4.06 7.02 12.47
N HIS A 173 -3.80 7.31 11.21
CA HIS A 173 -3.01 8.43 10.72
C HIS A 173 -3.95 9.45 10.09
N VAL A 174 -3.85 10.71 10.53
CA VAL A 174 -4.70 11.79 10.03
C VAL A 174 -3.82 12.92 9.52
N LEU A 175 -4.12 13.35 8.30
CA LEU A 175 -3.63 14.60 7.75
C LEU A 175 -4.82 15.54 7.59
N GLU A 176 -4.86 16.60 8.38
CA GLU A 176 -5.76 17.73 8.18
C GLU A 176 -5.14 18.72 7.20
N ILE A 177 -5.96 19.16 6.25
CA ILE A 177 -5.60 20.06 5.17
C ILE A 177 -6.54 21.26 5.22
N ASP A 178 -6.00 22.45 5.48
CA ASP A 178 -6.70 23.71 5.28
C ASP A 178 -6.74 24.04 3.78
N LEU A 179 -7.88 23.80 3.15
CA LEU A 179 -8.12 24.07 1.73
C LEU A 179 -8.07 25.57 1.41
N THR A 180 -8.01 26.44 2.43
CA THR A 180 -7.85 27.87 2.24
C THR A 180 -6.40 28.34 2.13
N THR A 181 -5.45 27.43 2.32
CA THR A 181 -4.01 27.70 2.26
C THR A 181 -3.60 28.26 0.88
N PRO A 182 -2.97 29.44 0.82
CA PRO A 182 -2.38 29.96 -0.41
C PRO A 182 -1.32 29.02 -0.99
N GLY A 183 -1.28 28.85 -2.31
CA GLY A 183 -0.31 27.98 -2.98
C GLY A 183 -0.62 26.48 -2.93
N LEU A 184 -1.70 26.07 -2.24
CA LEU A 184 -2.12 24.67 -2.21
C LEU A 184 -2.68 24.22 -3.56
N SER A 185 -2.15 23.12 -4.08
CA SER A 185 -2.65 22.43 -5.28
C SER A 185 -2.71 20.91 -5.07
N PHE A 186 -3.65 20.26 -5.74
CA PHE A 186 -3.74 18.80 -5.77
C PHE A 186 -3.15 18.27 -7.07
N VAL A 187 -2.62 17.05 -6.99
CA VAL A 187 -2.03 16.34 -8.12
C VAL A 187 -2.53 14.91 -8.08
N THR A 188 -3.20 14.46 -9.12
CA THR A 188 -3.52 13.03 -9.30
C THR A 188 -2.50 12.38 -10.23
N THR A 189 -2.37 11.06 -10.15
CA THR A 189 -1.51 10.34 -11.12
C THR A 189 -2.07 10.54 -12.53
N PRO A 190 -1.30 11.11 -13.47
CA PRO A 190 -1.74 11.18 -14.87
C PRO A 190 -1.77 9.78 -15.48
N GLY A 191 -2.71 9.55 -16.39
CA GLY A 191 -2.75 8.34 -17.20
C GLY A 191 -1.55 8.26 -18.14
N VAL A 192 -1.32 7.06 -18.69
CA VAL A 192 -0.26 6.84 -19.68
C VAL A 192 -0.80 7.20 -21.07
N PRO A 193 -0.27 8.25 -21.73
CA PRO A 193 -0.69 8.59 -23.07
C PRO A 193 -0.38 7.44 -24.03
N ASP A 194 -1.35 7.07 -24.88
CA ASP A 194 -1.22 6.06 -25.94
C ASP A 194 -0.81 4.65 -25.45
N GLY A 195 -0.98 4.36 -24.16
CA GLY A 195 -0.69 3.07 -23.54
C GLY A 195 -1.76 2.01 -23.82
N ALA A 196 -1.37 0.72 -23.76
CA ALA A 196 -2.31 -0.40 -23.78
C ALA A 196 -3.16 -0.49 -22.49
N SER A 197 -2.81 0.27 -21.45
CA SER A 197 -3.53 0.42 -20.18
C SER A 197 -3.62 1.89 -19.78
N GLU A 198 -4.60 2.21 -18.93
CA GLU A 198 -4.84 3.57 -18.44
C GLU A 198 -3.68 4.07 -17.57
N PHE A 199 -3.11 3.19 -16.75
CA PHE A 199 -2.05 3.51 -15.79
C PHE A 199 -0.96 2.44 -15.77
N VAL A 200 0.10 2.76 -15.02
CA VAL A 200 1.16 1.83 -14.64
C VAL A 200 1.26 1.81 -13.12
N ALA A 201 1.33 0.63 -12.53
CA ALA A 201 1.38 0.46 -11.08
C ALA A 201 2.64 1.12 -10.50
N GLU A 202 2.46 1.97 -9.50
CA GLU A 202 3.53 2.72 -8.84
C GLU A 202 3.28 2.73 -7.31
N LYS A 203 4.34 2.75 -6.49
CA LYS A 203 4.22 2.93 -5.04
C LYS A 203 3.86 4.39 -4.72
N THR A 204 3.11 4.61 -3.65
CA THR A 204 2.75 5.98 -3.23
C THR A 204 3.97 6.83 -2.89
N SER A 205 5.01 6.23 -2.31
CA SER A 205 6.28 6.93 -2.05
C SER A 205 7.04 7.30 -3.33
N SER A 206 7.00 6.45 -4.36
CA SER A 206 7.58 6.75 -5.68
C SER A 206 6.85 7.91 -6.35
N PHE A 207 5.52 7.91 -6.35
CA PHE A 207 4.69 9.00 -6.86
C PHE A 207 5.00 10.33 -6.14
N ALA A 208 5.03 10.32 -4.80
CA ALA A 208 5.36 11.49 -3.99
C ALA A 208 6.76 12.06 -4.27
N ARG A 209 7.72 11.18 -4.58
CA ARG A 209 9.09 11.58 -4.94
C ARG A 209 9.14 12.18 -6.34
N ARG A 210 8.58 11.47 -7.32
CA ARG A 210 8.57 11.84 -8.74
C ARG A 210 7.89 13.19 -8.97
N GLU A 211 6.75 13.40 -8.32
CA GLU A 211 5.95 14.63 -8.43
C GLU A 211 6.35 15.72 -7.41
N GLN A 212 7.41 15.49 -6.61
CA GLN A 212 7.89 16.42 -5.58
C GLN A 212 6.78 16.91 -4.63
N LEU A 213 5.96 15.98 -4.16
CA LEU A 213 4.77 16.29 -3.36
C LEU A 213 5.12 16.51 -1.88
N THR A 214 4.32 17.34 -1.23
CA THR A 214 4.38 17.58 0.22
C THR A 214 3.69 16.45 0.99
N ALA A 215 2.60 15.90 0.43
CA ALA A 215 1.97 14.68 0.91
C ALA A 215 1.31 13.90 -0.24
N ALA A 216 1.14 12.58 -0.06
CA ALA A 216 0.40 11.71 -0.97
C ALA A 216 -0.27 10.54 -0.25
N ILE A 217 -1.36 10.06 -0.83
CA ILE A 217 -2.06 8.81 -0.46
C ILE A 217 -2.39 7.98 -1.70
N ASN A 218 -2.63 6.69 -1.51
CA ASN A 218 -3.26 5.84 -2.52
C ASN A 218 -4.71 6.30 -2.79
N ALA A 219 -5.26 5.98 -3.97
CA ALA A 219 -6.59 6.47 -4.36
C ALA A 219 -7.58 5.37 -4.79
N THR A 220 -7.65 5.06 -6.09
CA THR A 220 -8.74 4.28 -6.69
C THR A 220 -8.46 2.78 -6.62
N TYR A 221 -9.52 1.96 -6.58
CA TYR A 221 -9.41 0.52 -6.81
C TYR A 221 -8.83 0.23 -8.21
N PHE A 222 -8.26 -0.95 -8.42
CA PHE A 222 -7.64 -1.27 -9.70
C PHE A 222 -7.60 -2.78 -9.98
N LEU A 223 -7.43 -3.10 -11.27
CA LEU A 223 -7.23 -4.44 -11.79
C LEU A 223 -6.13 -4.43 -12.88
N PRO A 224 -5.48 -5.58 -13.17
CA PRO A 224 -5.59 -6.85 -12.45
C PRO A 224 -4.99 -6.77 -11.04
N PHE A 225 -5.47 -7.62 -10.13
CA PHE A 225 -4.95 -7.68 -8.77
C PHE A 225 -4.86 -9.12 -8.24
N ASP A 226 -3.68 -9.47 -7.72
CA ASP A 226 -3.44 -10.66 -6.90
C ASP A 226 -2.54 -10.26 -5.72
N GLY A 227 -2.99 -10.54 -4.50
CA GLY A 227 -2.31 -10.10 -3.29
C GLY A 227 -0.93 -10.73 -3.06
N GLY A 228 -0.67 -11.90 -3.66
CA GLY A 228 0.55 -12.68 -3.50
C GLY A 228 0.90 -12.99 -2.03
N HIS A 229 2.06 -13.63 -1.86
CA HIS A 229 2.66 -13.92 -0.56
C HIS A 229 4.18 -13.75 -0.68
N LEU A 230 4.80 -13.25 0.38
CA LEU A 230 6.25 -13.09 0.40
C LEU A 230 6.93 -14.45 0.17
N LEU A 231 7.74 -14.56 -0.88
CA LEU A 231 8.49 -15.76 -1.32
C LEU A 231 7.68 -16.94 -1.88
N ASP A 232 6.38 -17.05 -1.61
CA ASP A 232 5.59 -18.22 -2.04
C ASP A 232 4.79 -17.99 -3.33
N LYS A 233 4.31 -16.77 -3.53
CA LYS A 233 3.43 -16.44 -4.66
C LYS A 233 3.67 -15.01 -5.12
N PRO A 234 4.04 -14.77 -6.39
CA PRO A 234 4.16 -13.41 -6.90
C PRO A 234 2.82 -12.68 -6.78
N TYR A 235 2.88 -11.39 -6.45
CA TYR A 235 1.71 -10.52 -6.48
C TYR A 235 1.61 -9.86 -7.86
N VAL A 236 0.41 -9.39 -8.20
CA VAL A 236 0.13 -8.63 -9.41
C VAL A 236 -0.71 -7.41 -8.99
N PRO A 237 -0.40 -6.22 -9.48
CA PRO A 237 0.70 -5.83 -10.37
C PRO A 237 2.01 -5.61 -9.59
N ALA A 238 3.14 -5.94 -10.20
CA ALA A 238 4.43 -5.38 -9.80
C ALA A 238 4.55 -3.92 -10.26
N ALA A 239 5.44 -3.14 -9.62
CA ALA A 239 5.72 -1.79 -10.07
C ALA A 239 6.15 -1.77 -11.55
N GLY A 240 5.65 -0.82 -12.34
CA GLY A 240 5.91 -0.75 -13.77
C GLY A 240 4.95 -1.57 -14.64
N GLN A 241 4.06 -2.38 -14.06
CA GLN A 241 3.10 -3.17 -14.83
C GLN A 241 1.81 -2.39 -15.16
N PRO A 242 1.19 -2.66 -16.32
CA PRO A 242 -0.11 -2.14 -16.73
C PRO A 242 -1.22 -2.33 -15.70
N VAL A 243 -2.02 -1.29 -15.45
CA VAL A 243 -3.21 -1.33 -14.59
C VAL A 243 -4.33 -0.42 -15.10
N THR A 244 -5.56 -0.81 -14.78
CA THR A 244 -6.79 -0.06 -15.02
C THR A 244 -7.44 0.24 -13.67
N VAL A 245 -7.88 1.46 -13.46
CA VAL A 245 -8.55 1.85 -12.22
C VAL A 245 -10.07 1.66 -12.35
N ASP A 246 -10.75 1.35 -11.25
CA ASP A 246 -12.20 1.15 -11.21
C ASP A 246 -12.89 2.39 -10.61
N GLY A 247 -13.04 3.41 -11.43
CA GLY A 247 -13.62 4.70 -11.08
C GLY A 247 -12.94 5.85 -11.83
N VAL A 248 -13.50 7.06 -11.71
CA VAL A 248 -12.97 8.22 -12.43
C VAL A 248 -11.52 8.51 -12.05
N SER A 249 -10.71 8.90 -13.02
CA SER A 249 -9.46 9.58 -12.78
C SER A 249 -9.37 10.77 -13.73
N ILE A 250 -9.16 11.96 -13.17
CA ILE A 250 -8.92 13.17 -13.96
C ILE A 250 -7.62 13.79 -13.48
N ALA A 251 -6.63 13.95 -14.36
CA ALA A 251 -5.43 14.71 -14.08
C ALA A 251 -5.31 15.91 -15.01
N ARG A 252 -5.12 17.11 -14.45
CA ARG A 252 -4.98 18.37 -15.22
C ARG A 252 -6.12 18.60 -16.22
N GLY A 253 -7.33 18.20 -15.86
CA GLY A 253 -8.54 18.31 -16.67
C GLY A 253 -8.67 17.26 -17.78
N HIS A 254 -7.72 16.33 -17.93
CA HIS A 254 -7.83 15.20 -18.84
C HIS A 254 -8.53 14.03 -18.13
N LEU A 255 -9.50 13.38 -18.79
CA LEU A 255 -10.19 12.21 -18.25
C LEU A 255 -9.38 10.95 -18.57
N ASP A 256 -8.55 10.53 -17.63
CA ASP A 256 -7.67 9.35 -17.77
C ASP A 256 -8.41 8.03 -17.53
N SER A 257 -9.48 8.03 -16.73
CA SER A 257 -10.36 6.88 -16.53
C SER A 257 -11.81 7.30 -16.32
N GLY A 258 -12.75 6.50 -16.83
CA GLY A 258 -14.17 6.82 -16.88
C GLY A 258 -14.93 6.59 -15.57
N TYR A 259 -16.19 7.01 -15.54
CA TYR A 259 -17.09 6.84 -14.39
C TYR A 259 -17.75 5.46 -14.30
N ALA A 260 -17.62 4.63 -15.34
CA ALA A 260 -18.25 3.33 -15.38
C ALA A 260 -17.53 2.38 -14.44
N SER A 261 -18.26 1.82 -13.47
CA SER A 261 -17.76 0.79 -12.57
C SER A 261 -18.66 -0.43 -12.60
N GLY A 262 -18.04 -1.60 -12.68
CA GLY A 262 -18.73 -2.88 -12.48
C GLY A 262 -18.94 -3.21 -11.00
N ASP A 263 -18.27 -2.51 -10.09
CA ASP A 263 -18.38 -2.71 -8.66
C ASP A 263 -19.27 -1.62 -8.03
N PRO A 264 -20.46 -1.96 -7.50
CA PRO A 264 -21.38 -0.98 -6.94
C PRO A 264 -20.83 -0.26 -5.69
N ARG A 265 -19.71 -0.74 -5.12
CA ARG A 265 -18.99 -0.01 -4.06
C ARG A 265 -18.28 1.24 -4.58
N SER A 266 -17.88 1.27 -5.85
CA SER A 266 -17.21 2.42 -6.46
C SER A 266 -18.26 3.43 -6.95
N ASN A 267 -18.87 4.12 -5.99
CA ASN A 267 -19.98 5.05 -6.23
C ASN A 267 -19.64 6.51 -5.91
N GLY A 268 -18.42 6.80 -5.48
CA GLY A 268 -17.99 8.11 -5.04
C GLY A 268 -16.90 8.70 -5.91
N SER A 269 -16.94 10.02 -6.07
CA SER A 269 -15.89 10.78 -6.75
C SER A 269 -15.47 11.95 -5.89
N LEU A 270 -14.16 12.07 -5.63
CA LEU A 270 -13.57 13.30 -5.15
C LEU A 270 -13.24 14.16 -6.36
N CYS A 271 -13.82 15.35 -6.41
CA CYS A 271 -13.72 16.27 -7.53
C CYS A 271 -13.10 17.59 -7.06
N ILE A 272 -12.08 18.05 -7.76
CA ILE A 272 -11.32 19.25 -7.41
C ILE A 272 -11.28 20.18 -8.62
N GLN A 273 -11.66 21.43 -8.40
CA GLN A 273 -11.63 22.50 -9.38
C GLN A 273 -11.03 23.75 -8.73
N GLY A 274 -9.74 24.01 -8.97
CA GLY A 274 -9.01 25.05 -8.24
C GLY A 274 -9.06 24.80 -6.73
N ARG A 275 -9.72 25.71 -5.99
CA ARG A 275 -9.89 25.58 -4.53
C ARG A 275 -11.20 24.90 -4.11
N HIS A 276 -12.06 24.57 -5.06
CA HIS A 276 -13.35 23.95 -4.79
C HIS A 276 -13.16 22.43 -4.77
N VAL A 277 -13.45 21.82 -3.63
CA VAL A 277 -13.36 20.37 -3.43
C VAL A 277 -14.73 19.83 -3.05
N ALA A 278 -15.17 18.77 -3.73
CA ALA A 278 -16.45 18.12 -3.47
C ALA A 278 -16.31 16.59 -3.51
N ILE A 279 -17.08 15.92 -2.66
CA ILE A 279 -17.37 14.49 -2.80
C ILE A 279 -18.76 14.39 -3.41
N THR A 280 -18.87 13.71 -4.54
CA THR A 280 -20.12 13.50 -5.27
C THR A 280 -20.41 12.02 -5.42
N LEU A 281 -21.67 11.70 -5.73
CA LEU A 281 -22.03 10.37 -6.21
C LEU A 281 -21.75 10.29 -7.71
N HIS A 282 -20.97 9.29 -8.09
CA HIS A 282 -20.58 8.93 -9.45
C HIS A 282 -19.82 10.02 -10.22
N ALA A 283 -20.42 11.15 -10.57
CA ALA A 283 -19.85 12.09 -11.55
C ALA A 283 -19.29 13.38 -10.94
N CYS A 284 -18.22 13.91 -11.54
CA CYS A 284 -17.71 15.24 -11.21
C CYS A 284 -18.37 16.35 -12.03
N PRO A 285 -18.47 17.58 -11.46
CA PRO A 285 -18.90 18.75 -12.22
C PRO A 285 -17.98 19.05 -13.42
N ALA A 286 -18.54 19.68 -14.45
CA ALA A 286 -17.76 20.14 -15.59
C ALA A 286 -16.66 21.14 -15.15
N GLY A 287 -15.47 21.04 -15.76
CA GLY A 287 -14.32 21.87 -15.41
C GLY A 287 -13.52 21.37 -14.21
N THR A 288 -13.84 20.20 -13.66
CA THR A 288 -12.99 19.49 -12.69
C THR A 288 -11.61 19.26 -13.30
N THR A 289 -10.56 19.65 -12.58
CA THR A 289 -9.17 19.54 -13.01
C THR A 289 -8.47 18.33 -12.42
N GLU A 290 -8.85 17.93 -11.21
CA GLU A 290 -8.32 16.73 -10.57
C GLU A 290 -9.48 15.90 -10.01
N ALA A 291 -9.47 14.59 -10.23
CA ALA A 291 -10.46 13.69 -9.64
C ALA A 291 -9.92 12.28 -9.42
N VAL A 292 -10.43 11.65 -8.37
CA VAL A 292 -10.27 10.22 -8.11
C VAL A 292 -11.60 9.62 -7.68
N GLY A 293 -11.97 8.49 -8.30
CA GLY A 293 -13.14 7.70 -7.98
C GLY A 293 -12.78 6.61 -6.98
N ALA A 294 -13.71 6.26 -6.10
CA ALA A 294 -13.61 5.08 -5.26
C ALA A 294 -14.98 4.85 -4.60
N GLY A 295 -14.97 4.32 -3.39
CA GLY A 295 -16.13 4.31 -2.53
C GLY A 295 -16.11 3.16 -1.55
N PRO A 296 -17.23 2.94 -0.84
CA PRO A 296 -18.46 3.70 -0.96
C PRO A 296 -18.32 5.15 -0.42
N VAL A 297 -19.15 6.07 -0.91
CA VAL A 297 -19.43 7.31 -0.21
C VAL A 297 -20.03 6.95 1.15
N LEU A 298 -19.43 7.45 2.22
CA LEU A 298 -19.79 7.13 3.60
C LEU A 298 -20.77 8.17 4.16
N MET A 299 -20.58 9.45 3.82
CA MET A 299 -21.40 10.55 4.33
C MET A 299 -21.61 11.63 3.26
N LEU A 300 -22.80 12.24 3.26
CA LEU A 300 -23.12 13.47 2.53
C LEU A 300 -24.08 14.33 3.35
N GLY A 301 -23.82 15.64 3.46
CA GLY A 301 -24.68 16.56 4.20
C GLY A 301 -24.86 16.17 5.66
N GLY A 302 -23.82 15.61 6.28
CA GLY A 302 -23.81 15.11 7.65
C GLY A 302 -24.52 13.76 7.83
N LYS A 303 -25.13 13.19 6.78
CA LYS A 303 -25.89 11.93 6.85
C LYS A 303 -25.06 10.76 6.35
N THR A 304 -25.01 9.69 7.13
CA THR A 304 -24.42 8.41 6.71
C THR A 304 -25.20 7.87 5.51
N GLN A 305 -24.48 7.42 4.48
CA GLN A 305 -25.06 6.81 3.29
C GLN A 305 -25.33 5.32 3.51
N ALA A 306 -26.33 4.80 2.80
CA ALA A 306 -26.59 3.36 2.79
C ALA A 306 -25.45 2.64 2.07
N LEU A 307 -25.00 1.53 2.66
CA LEU A 307 -24.00 0.65 2.06
C LEU A 307 -24.70 -0.43 1.22
N GLU A 308 -24.07 -0.90 0.14
CA GLU A 308 -24.65 -1.90 -0.76
C GLU A 308 -24.81 -3.26 -0.05
N PRO A 309 -26.04 -3.81 0.09
CA PRO A 309 -26.25 -4.96 0.96
C PRO A 309 -25.48 -6.23 0.59
N LYS A 310 -25.21 -6.48 -0.71
CA LYS A 310 -24.50 -7.69 -1.17
C LYS A 310 -23.02 -7.68 -0.81
N ARG A 311 -22.44 -6.55 -0.43
CA ARG A 311 -21.04 -6.42 0.02
C ARG A 311 -20.91 -6.16 1.52
N ARG A 312 -21.93 -6.50 2.31
CA ARG A 312 -21.96 -6.34 3.78
C ARG A 312 -20.70 -6.89 4.46
N ASP A 313 -20.25 -8.08 4.09
CA ASP A 313 -19.10 -8.72 4.73
C ASP A 313 -17.82 -7.90 4.54
N TYR A 314 -17.59 -7.37 3.34
CA TYR A 314 -16.48 -6.45 3.06
C TYR A 314 -16.52 -5.18 3.93
N TYR A 315 -17.70 -4.67 4.23
CA TYR A 315 -17.87 -3.46 5.04
C TYR A 315 -17.66 -3.69 6.53
N LEU A 316 -18.00 -4.88 7.02
CA LEU A 316 -17.88 -5.27 8.42
C LEU A 316 -16.57 -5.98 8.73
N GLN A 317 -15.78 -6.33 7.71
CA GLN A 317 -14.43 -6.82 7.89
C GLN A 317 -13.48 -5.69 8.31
N THR A 318 -12.62 -6.00 9.26
CA THR A 318 -11.59 -5.11 9.76
C THR A 318 -10.43 -5.10 8.77
N GLU A 319 -10.16 -3.94 8.19
CA GLU A 319 -9.14 -3.80 7.17
C GLU A 319 -8.31 -2.54 7.42
N PRO A 320 -7.08 -2.47 6.89
CA PRO A 320 -6.47 -1.18 6.61
C PRO A 320 -7.40 -0.38 5.70
N ARG A 321 -7.57 0.90 5.99
CA ARG A 321 -8.51 1.77 5.26
C ARG A 321 -7.82 3.06 4.87
N THR A 322 -8.15 3.58 3.69
CA THR A 322 -7.87 4.95 3.31
C THR A 322 -9.20 5.66 3.09
N ALA A 323 -9.36 6.87 3.59
CA ALA A 323 -10.58 7.65 3.41
C ALA A 323 -10.31 9.14 3.39
N ILE A 324 -11.31 9.85 2.86
CA ILE A 324 -11.31 11.30 2.75
C ILE A 324 -12.57 11.85 3.40
N GLY A 325 -12.41 12.88 4.21
CA GLY A 325 -13.50 13.67 4.78
C GLY A 325 -13.40 15.14 4.39
N LEU A 326 -14.54 15.81 4.26
CA LEU A 326 -14.65 17.24 4.01
C LEU A 326 -15.60 17.86 5.03
N ASP A 327 -15.21 18.99 5.61
CA ASP A 327 -16.10 19.73 6.50
C ASP A 327 -17.27 20.38 5.73
N LYS A 328 -18.28 20.85 6.48
CA LYS A 328 -19.49 21.46 5.91
C LYS A 328 -19.17 22.71 5.08
N ALA A 329 -18.16 23.47 5.49
CA ALA A 329 -17.77 24.72 4.84
C ALA A 329 -16.89 24.52 3.61
N ARG A 330 -16.43 23.28 3.34
CA ARG A 330 -15.43 22.94 2.30
C ARG A 330 -14.14 23.75 2.48
N ARG A 331 -13.73 23.94 3.73
CA ARG A 331 -12.49 24.62 4.13
C ARG A 331 -11.47 23.66 4.72
N ARG A 332 -11.91 22.54 5.29
CA ARG A 332 -11.04 21.50 5.82
C ARG A 332 -11.30 20.18 5.13
N MET A 333 -10.21 19.51 4.82
CA MET A 333 -10.19 18.14 4.32
C MET A 333 -9.34 17.30 5.27
N TRP A 334 -9.77 16.06 5.49
CA TRP A 334 -8.98 15.07 6.20
C TRP A 334 -8.66 13.93 5.26
N TRP A 335 -7.39 13.57 5.17
CA TRP A 335 -6.98 12.24 4.71
C TRP A 335 -6.78 11.38 5.94
N VAL A 336 -7.39 10.20 5.93
CA VAL A 336 -7.30 9.23 7.02
C VAL A 336 -6.76 7.93 6.45
N VAL A 337 -5.67 7.44 7.03
CA VAL A 337 -5.14 6.10 6.76
C VAL A 337 -5.13 5.31 8.06
N VAL A 338 -5.78 4.16 8.07
CA VAL A 338 -5.84 3.23 9.19
C VAL A 338 -4.96 2.05 8.86
N ASP A 339 -3.96 1.77 9.68
CA ASP A 339 -3.18 0.53 9.56
C ASP A 339 -4.08 -0.68 9.89
N GLY A 340 -3.75 -1.87 9.40
CA GLY A 340 -4.56 -3.05 9.69
C GLY A 340 -3.81 -4.36 9.44
N ARG A 341 -4.46 -5.49 9.74
CA ARG A 341 -3.93 -6.86 9.58
C ARG A 341 -2.62 -7.13 10.36
N GLN A 342 -2.31 -6.33 11.38
CA GLN A 342 -1.11 -6.45 12.20
C GLN A 342 -1.51 -6.74 13.65
N ALA A 343 -1.59 -8.02 14.01
CA ALA A 343 -1.99 -8.46 15.34
C ALA A 343 -1.15 -7.77 16.45
N GLY A 344 -1.83 -7.27 17.48
CA GLY A 344 -1.20 -6.57 18.61
C GLY A 344 -0.73 -5.14 18.31
N TYR A 345 -0.85 -4.65 17.06
CA TYR A 345 -0.48 -3.29 16.68
C TYR A 345 -1.68 -2.53 16.09
N SER A 346 -2.19 -2.99 14.94
CA SER A 346 -3.40 -2.44 14.32
C SER A 346 -4.15 -3.52 13.57
N GLU A 347 -5.36 -3.83 14.01
CA GLU A 347 -6.23 -4.83 13.39
C GLU A 347 -7.10 -4.22 12.27
N GLY A 348 -7.15 -2.89 12.18
CA GLY A 348 -7.90 -2.17 11.15
C GLY A 348 -9.33 -1.82 11.56
N MET A 349 -10.05 -1.15 10.66
CA MET A 349 -11.40 -0.64 10.88
C MET A 349 -12.41 -1.25 9.89
N THR A 350 -13.62 -1.43 10.38
CA THR A 350 -14.82 -1.58 9.57
C THR A 350 -15.22 -0.22 8.97
N LEU A 351 -16.00 -0.22 7.89
CA LEU A 351 -16.48 1.05 7.33
C LEU A 351 -17.38 1.85 8.29
N PRO A 352 -18.26 1.23 9.11
CA PRO A 352 -19.01 1.97 10.13
C PRO A 352 -18.12 2.68 11.16
N GLU A 353 -17.08 2.03 11.66
CA GLU A 353 -16.11 2.65 12.60
C GLU A 353 -15.35 3.80 11.91
N LEU A 354 -14.92 3.60 10.65
CA LEU A 354 -14.28 4.65 9.85
C LEU A 354 -15.21 5.85 9.63
N THR A 355 -16.50 5.59 9.37
CA THR A 355 -17.52 6.63 9.22
C THR A 355 -17.71 7.41 10.52
N ALA A 356 -17.75 6.72 11.66
CA ALA A 356 -17.86 7.35 12.97
C ALA A 356 -16.63 8.22 13.27
N LEU A 357 -15.41 7.74 12.95
CA LEU A 357 -14.18 8.49 13.06
C LEU A 357 -14.19 9.76 12.18
N LEU A 358 -14.58 9.67 10.91
CA LEU A 358 -14.64 10.84 10.03
C LEU A 358 -15.66 11.88 10.53
N ARG A 359 -16.78 11.42 11.08
CA ARG A 359 -17.76 12.30 11.76
C ARG A 359 -17.17 12.97 12.99
N GLU A 360 -16.41 12.24 13.80
CA GLU A 360 -15.70 12.76 14.99
C GLU A 360 -14.70 13.85 14.62
N LEU A 361 -13.99 13.69 13.49
CA LEU A 361 -13.10 14.70 12.93
C LEU A 361 -13.85 15.95 12.42
N GLY A 362 -15.16 15.86 12.21
CA GLY A 362 -16.00 16.97 11.74
C GLY A 362 -16.38 16.91 10.26
N ALA A 363 -16.24 15.74 9.62
CA ALA A 363 -16.66 15.56 8.23
C ALA A 363 -18.18 15.67 8.08
N ASP A 364 -18.59 16.46 7.09
CA ASP A 364 -19.98 16.56 6.60
C ASP A 364 -20.17 15.69 5.35
N ALA A 365 -19.14 15.56 4.52
CA ALA A 365 -19.07 14.57 3.46
C ALA A 365 -17.83 13.69 3.62
N ALA A 366 -17.93 12.41 3.30
CA ALA A 366 -16.84 11.46 3.44
C ALA A 366 -16.97 10.31 2.44
N MET A 367 -15.84 9.78 1.97
CA MET A 367 -15.79 8.59 1.13
C MET A 367 -14.62 7.69 1.49
N ASN A 368 -14.83 6.39 1.33
CA ASN A 368 -13.77 5.39 1.40
C ASN A 368 -12.99 5.36 0.08
N MET A 369 -11.68 5.14 0.18
CA MET A 369 -10.76 4.95 -0.94
C MET A 369 -10.30 3.48 -1.01
N ASP A 370 -9.42 3.13 -1.94
CA ASP A 370 -8.79 1.80 -1.92
C ASP A 370 -8.06 1.56 -0.59
N GLY A 371 -8.14 0.33 -0.07
CA GLY A 371 -7.69 -0.02 1.27
C GLY A 371 -6.78 -1.24 1.29
N GLY A 372 -6.77 -1.97 2.40
CA GLY A 372 -5.97 -3.19 2.53
C GLY A 372 -4.49 -2.90 2.35
N GLY A 373 -3.79 -3.74 1.58
CA GLY A 373 -2.35 -3.53 1.31
C GLY A 373 -2.03 -2.24 0.54
N SER A 374 -3.02 -1.56 -0.04
CA SER A 374 -2.85 -0.29 -0.75
C SER A 374 -2.72 0.91 0.20
N SER A 375 -3.27 0.80 1.43
CA SER A 375 -3.34 1.92 2.38
C SER A 375 -1.96 2.45 2.76
N THR A 376 -1.63 3.61 2.19
CA THR A 376 -0.32 4.25 2.33
C THR A 376 -0.49 5.76 2.41
N MET A 377 0.14 6.38 3.40
CA MET A 377 0.29 7.84 3.52
C MET A 377 1.77 8.19 3.51
N VAL A 378 2.14 9.18 2.71
CA VAL A 378 3.50 9.68 2.55
C VAL A 378 3.53 11.16 2.84
N LEU A 379 4.45 11.60 3.68
CA LEU A 379 4.68 13.02 3.99
C LEU A 379 6.13 13.40 3.68
N ARG A 380 6.35 14.66 3.29
CA ARG A 380 7.68 15.25 3.15
C ARG A 380 7.90 16.30 4.24
N ARG A 381 8.71 15.98 5.24
CA ARG A 381 9.06 16.84 6.38
C ARG A 381 10.46 17.43 6.20
N GLY A 382 10.66 18.12 5.07
CA GLY A 382 12.00 18.44 4.56
C GLY A 382 12.69 17.20 3.96
N GLY A 383 13.61 17.42 3.01
CA GLY A 383 14.32 16.33 2.33
C GLY A 383 13.42 15.41 1.51
N GLU A 384 13.67 14.10 1.63
CA GLU A 384 12.94 13.05 0.89
C GLU A 384 11.60 12.70 1.53
N PRO A 385 10.58 12.32 0.74
CA PRO A 385 9.30 11.90 1.26
C PRO A 385 9.42 10.53 1.95
N ALA A 386 8.69 10.35 3.05
CA ALA A 386 8.69 9.13 3.84
C ALA A 386 7.27 8.63 4.08
N VAL A 387 7.10 7.31 4.07
CA VAL A 387 5.85 6.65 4.50
C VAL A 387 5.70 6.85 6.00
N VAL A 388 4.52 7.29 6.45
CA VAL A 388 4.27 7.62 7.86
C VAL A 388 3.39 6.61 8.59
N ASN A 389 2.70 5.74 7.84
CA ASN A 389 1.94 4.62 8.37
C ASN A 389 2.71 3.29 8.21
N SER A 390 2.11 2.16 8.59
CA SER A 390 2.66 0.83 8.37
C SER A 390 1.86 0.03 7.33
N PRO A 391 2.13 0.19 6.02
CA PRO A 391 1.57 -0.65 4.97
C PRO A 391 1.83 -2.15 5.22
N ILE A 392 1.04 -3.04 4.60
CA ILE A 392 1.17 -4.49 4.83
C ILE A 392 0.95 -5.33 3.56
N HIS A 393 1.58 -4.94 2.46
CA HIS A 393 1.50 -5.73 1.25
C HIS A 393 2.18 -7.11 1.43
N THR A 394 1.64 -8.16 0.82
CA THR A 394 2.09 -9.56 0.97
C THR A 394 2.17 -10.09 2.40
N GLY A 395 1.49 -9.45 3.37
CA GLY A 395 1.53 -9.81 4.78
C GLY A 395 2.76 -9.30 5.54
N VAL A 396 3.53 -8.39 4.95
CA VAL A 396 4.80 -7.91 5.49
C VAL A 396 4.66 -6.45 5.96
N PRO A 397 4.73 -6.16 7.28
CA PRO A 397 4.67 -4.80 7.78
C PRO A 397 5.72 -3.88 7.15
N GLY A 398 5.32 -2.69 6.76
CA GLY A 398 6.12 -1.68 6.07
C GLY A 398 6.20 -1.85 4.55
N ARG A 399 5.72 -2.97 3.99
CA ARG A 399 5.77 -3.19 2.54
C ARG A 399 4.65 -2.43 1.83
N GLU A 400 5.01 -1.41 1.07
CA GLU A 400 4.09 -0.71 0.17
C GLU A 400 3.65 -1.62 -0.99
N ARG A 401 2.40 -1.46 -1.41
CA ARG A 401 1.87 -2.04 -2.64
C ARG A 401 2.01 -1.03 -3.80
N PRO A 402 2.45 -1.45 -4.99
CA PRO A 402 2.21 -0.69 -6.22
C PRO A 402 0.72 -0.62 -6.54
N VAL A 403 0.16 0.60 -6.67
CA VAL A 403 -1.27 0.83 -6.89
C VAL A 403 -1.53 1.53 -8.22
N GLY A 404 -2.80 1.57 -8.65
CA GLY A 404 -3.19 2.13 -9.95
C GLY A 404 -3.03 3.65 -10.07
N ASN A 405 -3.53 4.41 -9.09
CA ASN A 405 -3.37 5.86 -9.04
C ASN A 405 -3.36 6.39 -7.60
N HIS A 406 -3.06 7.67 -7.49
CA HIS A 406 -2.78 8.35 -6.24
C HIS A 406 -3.45 9.72 -6.19
N LEU A 407 -3.60 10.24 -4.97
CA LEU A 407 -3.91 11.64 -4.71
C LEU A 407 -2.74 12.27 -3.95
N GLY A 408 -2.22 13.34 -4.51
CA GLY A 408 -1.10 14.12 -3.99
C GLY A 408 -1.49 15.56 -3.72
N LEU A 409 -0.69 16.24 -2.91
CA LEU A 409 -0.77 17.67 -2.72
C LEU A 409 0.62 18.31 -2.75
N ARG A 410 0.66 19.55 -3.24
CA ARG A 410 1.83 20.42 -3.24
C ARG A 410 1.47 21.76 -2.62
N ILE A 411 2.42 22.38 -1.93
CA ILE A 411 2.34 23.77 -1.50
C ILE A 411 3.40 24.54 -2.29
N ASP A 412 2.97 25.29 -3.30
CA ASP A 412 3.84 26.14 -4.09
C ASP A 412 4.08 27.47 -3.36
N ALA A 413 5.28 28.05 -3.54
CA ALA A 413 5.54 29.41 -3.07
C ALA A 413 4.57 30.37 -3.78
N VAL A 414 3.83 31.17 -3.00
CA VAL A 414 2.98 32.22 -3.58
C VAL A 414 3.89 33.33 -4.11
N PRO A 415 3.72 33.77 -5.38
CA PRO A 415 4.49 34.87 -5.97
C PRO A 415 4.43 36.18 -5.18
#